data_AF-A0A3S1FA02-F1
#
_entry.id   AF-A0A3S1FA02-F1
#
_cell.length_a   1.000
_cell.length_b   1.000
_cell.length_c   1.000
_cell.angle_alpha   90.00
_cell.angle_beta   90.00
_cell.angle_gamma   90.00
#
_symmetry.space_group_name_H-M   'P 1'
#
loop_
_entity.id
_entity.type
_entity.pdbx_description
1 polymer ?
#
loop_
_entity_poly.entity_id
_entity_poly.type
_entity_poly.pdbx_seq_one_letter_code
_entity_poly.pdbx_strand_id
1 'polypeptide(L)'
;MASASAQAAVKVAIVLVALSLAGCGGGGFSLEQAEVDRTILTSSTPVSASPIDQDRASDQTTIRNAVSSADIQELGGQAVPWANSDTGSRGSITELAESRDNGQLCRRFTASRESFDGVALFKGEVCLAGAGAWRMQDFKAL
;
A
#
# COMPACT_ATOMS: atom_id res chain seq x y z
N MET A 1 5.88 -78.00 21.73
CA MET A 1 5.27 -76.80 22.36
C MET A 1 6.26 -75.64 22.62
N ALA A 2 7.50 -75.67 22.11
CA ALA A 2 8.48 -74.58 22.33
C ALA A 2 8.56 -73.54 21.19
N SER A 3 8.02 -73.84 20.00
CA SER A 3 8.15 -73.01 18.80
C SER A 3 7.01 -72.01 18.58
N ALA A 4 5.88 -72.17 19.27
CA ALA A 4 4.74 -71.24 19.18
C ALA A 4 4.88 -70.01 20.10
N SER A 5 5.53 -70.18 21.25
CA SER A 5 5.79 -69.12 22.24
C SER A 5 6.84 -68.12 21.75
N ALA A 6 7.83 -68.55 20.96
CA ALA A 6 8.85 -67.68 20.39
C ALA A 6 8.29 -66.74 19.31
N GLN A 7 7.37 -67.21 18.46
CA GLN A 7 6.76 -66.39 17.41
C GLN A 7 5.80 -65.32 17.97
N ALA A 8 5.11 -65.61 19.07
CA ALA A 8 4.25 -64.64 19.75
C ALA A 8 5.07 -63.50 20.38
N ALA A 9 6.19 -63.84 21.05
CA ALA A 9 7.07 -62.85 21.67
C ALA A 9 7.71 -61.90 20.65
N VAL A 10 8.15 -62.41 19.50
CA VAL A 10 8.75 -61.60 18.43
C VAL A 10 7.72 -60.65 17.81
N LYS A 11 6.47 -61.11 17.58
CA LYS A 11 5.41 -60.25 17.05
C LYS A 11 5.02 -59.13 18.02
N VAL A 12 4.96 -59.42 19.32
CA VAL A 12 4.67 -58.43 20.37
C VAL A 12 5.79 -57.40 20.48
N ALA A 13 7.06 -57.83 20.39
CA ALA A 13 8.21 -56.92 20.42
C ALA A 13 8.22 -55.96 19.21
N ILE A 14 7.86 -56.44 18.01
CA ILE A 14 7.80 -55.61 16.79
C ILE A 14 6.69 -54.55 16.89
N VAL A 15 5.52 -54.91 17.44
CA VAL A 15 4.41 -53.97 17.63
C VAL A 15 4.77 -52.89 18.66
N LEU A 16 5.44 -53.26 19.76
CA LEU A 16 5.87 -52.31 20.78
C LEU A 16 6.93 -51.32 20.27
N VAL A 17 7.87 -51.77 19.44
CA VAL A 17 8.86 -50.89 18.82
C VAL A 17 8.21 -49.95 17.80
N ALA A 18 7.26 -50.43 17.00
CA ALA A 18 6.55 -49.60 16.01
C ALA A 18 5.70 -48.48 16.65
N LEU A 19 5.13 -48.72 17.84
CA LEU A 19 4.36 -47.70 18.58
C LEU A 19 5.23 -46.55 19.14
N SER A 20 6.55 -46.79 19.34
CA SER A 20 7.45 -45.78 19.89
C SER A 20 7.95 -44.74 18.87
N LEU A 21 7.62 -44.89 17.58
CA LEU A 21 7.97 -43.94 16.52
C LEU A 21 6.87 -42.91 16.20
N ALA A 22 5.75 -42.89 16.93
CA ALA A 22 4.77 -41.82 16.86
C ALA A 22 5.29 -40.56 17.60
N GLY A 23 6.32 -39.95 17.03
CA GLY A 23 6.86 -38.67 17.46
C GLY A 23 5.79 -37.57 17.37
N CYS A 24 5.74 -36.75 18.42
CA CYS A 24 4.77 -35.68 18.64
C CYS A 24 4.88 -34.58 17.57
N GLY A 25 3.84 -34.43 16.77
CA GLY A 25 3.66 -33.31 15.83
C GLY A 25 2.24 -32.76 15.94
N GLY A 26 1.84 -32.39 17.16
CA GLY A 26 0.48 -31.93 17.48
C GLY A 26 0.47 -30.54 18.08
N GLY A 27 1.25 -29.61 17.51
CA GLY A 27 1.17 -28.19 17.81
C GLY A 27 0.88 -27.46 16.52
N GLY A 28 -0.38 -27.51 16.07
CA GLY A 28 -0.82 -26.64 14.99
C GLY A 28 -0.64 -25.20 15.43
N PHE A 29 0.06 -24.39 14.63
CA PHE A 29 -0.01 -22.95 14.77
C PHE A 29 -1.45 -22.53 14.46
N SER A 30 -2.28 -22.39 15.50
CA SER A 30 -3.60 -21.75 15.35
C SER A 30 -3.33 -20.29 15.01
N LEU A 31 -3.78 -19.85 13.84
CA LEU A 31 -3.64 -18.44 13.41
C LEU A 31 -4.36 -17.48 14.38
N GLU A 32 -5.28 -17.97 15.22
CA GLU A 32 -5.86 -17.21 16.33
C GLU A 32 -4.86 -16.82 17.43
N GLN A 33 -3.75 -17.55 17.61
CA GLN A 33 -2.66 -17.16 18.55
C GLN A 33 -1.59 -16.29 17.89
N ALA A 34 -1.67 -16.09 16.58
CA ALA A 34 -0.89 -15.10 15.84
C ALA A 34 -1.66 -13.78 15.70
N GLU A 35 -2.69 -13.55 16.51
CA GLU A 35 -3.28 -12.23 16.61
C GLU A 35 -2.30 -11.32 17.35
N VAL A 36 -1.75 -10.37 16.62
CA VAL A 36 -0.84 -9.35 17.11
C VAL A 36 -1.54 -8.60 18.25
N ASP A 37 -0.98 -8.67 19.46
CA ASP A 37 -1.46 -7.92 20.62
C ASP A 37 -1.40 -6.41 20.32
N ARG A 38 -2.57 -5.82 20.05
CA ARG A 38 -2.73 -4.38 19.77
C ARG A 38 -2.89 -3.55 21.05
N THR A 39 -2.79 -4.17 22.22
CA THR A 39 -3.07 -3.51 23.50
C THR A 39 -1.90 -2.65 23.97
N ILE A 40 -0.68 -2.92 23.49
CA ILE A 40 0.50 -2.06 23.70
C ILE A 40 0.76 -1.22 22.44
N LEU A 41 -0.11 -0.22 22.26
CA LEU A 41 0.07 0.84 21.28
C LEU A 41 0.91 1.95 21.93
N THR A 42 2.24 1.84 21.87
CA THR A 42 3.11 2.99 22.16
C THR A 42 2.97 3.95 20.98
N SER A 43 2.21 5.04 21.16
CA SER A 43 1.84 6.05 20.17
C SER A 43 3.02 6.89 19.62
N SER A 44 4.22 6.32 19.54
CA SER A 44 5.47 7.05 19.23
C SER A 44 6.23 6.53 18.01
N THR A 45 5.68 5.61 17.22
CA THR A 45 6.21 5.35 15.87
C THR A 45 5.09 5.49 14.84
N PRO A 46 5.27 6.31 13.78
CA PRO A 46 4.30 6.33 12.70
C PRO A 46 4.24 4.92 12.10
N VAL A 47 3.03 4.42 11.87
CA VAL A 47 2.80 3.20 11.09
C VAL A 47 3.64 3.34 9.82
N SER A 48 4.61 2.43 9.63
CA SER A 48 5.41 2.45 8.41
C SER A 48 4.44 2.34 7.24
N ALA A 49 4.32 3.41 6.45
CA ALA A 49 3.38 3.48 5.35
C ALA A 49 3.67 2.32 4.40
N SER A 50 2.62 1.63 3.93
CA SER A 50 2.75 0.58 2.94
C SER A 50 3.51 1.13 1.72
N PRO A 51 4.31 0.31 0.99
CA PRO A 51 4.93 0.74 -0.26
C PRO A 51 3.93 1.40 -1.22
N ILE A 52 2.70 0.89 -1.28
CA ILE A 52 1.62 1.47 -2.10
C ILE A 52 1.26 2.89 -1.65
N ASP A 53 1.22 3.16 -0.35
CA ASP A 53 0.92 4.49 0.18
C ASP A 53 2.05 5.47 -0.12
N GLN A 54 3.30 5.00 -0.10
CA GLN A 54 4.48 5.80 -0.45
C GLN A 54 4.50 6.16 -1.94
N ASP A 55 4.20 5.19 -2.82
CA ASP A 55 4.10 5.42 -4.26
C ASP A 55 3.02 6.46 -4.58
N ARG A 56 1.84 6.32 -3.94
CA ARG A 56 0.75 7.29 -4.09
C ARG A 56 1.13 8.69 -3.62
N ALA A 57 1.87 8.81 -2.51
CA ALA A 57 2.36 10.09 -2.02
C ALA A 57 3.42 10.72 -2.96
N SER A 58 4.27 9.89 -3.58
CA SER A 58 5.24 10.31 -4.59
C SER A 58 4.53 10.81 -5.86
N ASP A 59 3.51 10.08 -6.33
CA ASP A 59 2.68 10.46 -7.47
C ASP A 59 1.95 11.78 -7.23
N GLN A 60 1.33 11.93 -6.06
CA GLN A 60 0.66 13.17 -5.64
C GLN A 60 1.63 14.37 -5.63
N THR A 61 2.89 14.15 -5.25
CA THR A 61 3.93 15.18 -5.30
C THR A 61 4.29 15.57 -6.73
N THR A 62 4.45 14.59 -7.61
CA THR A 62 4.71 14.82 -9.03
C THR A 62 3.56 15.58 -9.70
N ILE A 63 2.31 15.18 -9.43
CA ILE A 63 1.11 15.87 -9.90
C ILE A 63 1.07 17.31 -9.39
N ARG A 64 1.27 17.53 -8.08
CA ARG A 64 1.31 18.88 -7.49
C ARG A 64 2.34 19.77 -8.19
N ASN A 65 3.53 19.24 -8.44
CA ASN A 65 4.59 19.98 -9.10
C ASN A 65 4.17 20.38 -10.52
N ALA A 66 3.65 19.43 -11.31
CA ALA A 66 3.15 19.70 -12.68
C ALA A 66 2.03 20.75 -12.70
N VAL A 67 1.05 20.64 -11.79
CA VAL A 67 -0.04 21.63 -11.63
C VAL A 67 0.52 23.01 -11.26
N SER A 68 1.51 23.06 -10.37
CA SER A 68 2.07 24.31 -9.88
C SER A 68 2.94 25.05 -10.90
N SER A 69 3.63 24.31 -11.78
CA SER A 69 4.50 24.87 -12.81
C SER A 69 3.78 25.20 -14.11
N ALA A 70 2.55 24.70 -14.29
CA ALA A 70 1.76 24.93 -15.49
C ALA A 70 1.45 26.43 -15.71
N ASP A 71 1.67 26.90 -16.94
CA ASP A 71 1.16 28.19 -17.41
C ASP A 71 -0.23 27.99 -18.01
N ILE A 72 -1.26 28.38 -17.25
CA ILE A 72 -2.65 28.12 -17.63
C ILE A 72 -3.09 28.99 -18.82
N GLN A 73 -2.47 30.16 -19.00
CA GLN A 73 -2.77 31.04 -20.13
C GLN A 73 -2.21 30.46 -21.43
N GLU A 74 -0.98 29.96 -21.41
CA GLU A 74 -0.35 29.33 -22.57
C GLU A 74 -1.03 28.00 -22.95
N LEU A 75 -1.42 27.20 -21.95
CA LEU A 75 -2.07 25.90 -22.16
C LEU A 75 -3.41 26.01 -22.89
N GLY A 76 -4.16 27.10 -22.71
CA GLY A 76 -5.45 27.29 -23.39
C GLY A 76 -6.46 26.14 -23.18
N GLY A 77 -6.41 25.46 -22.02
CA GLY A 77 -7.25 24.31 -21.71
C GLY A 77 -6.71 22.95 -22.18
N GLN A 78 -5.51 22.90 -22.77
CA GLN A 78 -4.84 21.64 -23.08
C GLN A 78 -4.48 20.86 -21.81
N ALA A 79 -4.48 19.54 -21.92
CA ALA A 79 -4.11 18.65 -20.83
C ALA A 79 -2.60 18.75 -20.54
N VAL A 80 -2.23 18.74 -19.25
CA VAL A 80 -0.82 18.74 -18.82
C VAL A 80 -0.38 17.30 -18.56
N PRO A 81 0.56 16.73 -19.32
CA PRO A 81 1.08 15.39 -19.05
C PRO A 81 1.95 15.40 -17.79
N TRP A 82 1.93 14.28 -17.06
CA TRP A 82 2.83 14.05 -15.93
C TRP A 82 3.31 12.60 -15.92
N ALA A 83 4.50 12.37 -15.37
CA ALA A 83 5.07 11.04 -15.19
C ALA A 83 6.00 11.02 -13.98
N ASN A 84 5.93 9.95 -13.20
CA ASN A 84 6.80 9.71 -12.06
C ASN A 84 7.68 8.49 -12.34
N SER A 85 8.98 8.71 -12.51
CA SER A 85 9.94 7.64 -12.78
C SER A 85 10.14 6.69 -11.60
N ASP A 86 9.89 7.16 -10.38
CA ASP A 86 10.18 6.40 -9.16
C ASP A 86 9.15 5.30 -8.94
N THR A 87 7.89 5.55 -9.34
CA THR A 87 6.75 4.63 -9.20
C THR A 87 6.36 3.98 -10.53
N GLY A 88 6.80 4.55 -11.66
CA GLY A 88 6.38 4.15 -13.01
C GLY A 88 5.01 4.68 -13.43
N SER A 89 4.32 5.41 -12.55
CA SER A 89 3.00 5.99 -12.82
C SER A 89 3.07 7.17 -13.79
N ARG A 90 2.00 7.38 -14.56
CA ARG A 90 1.85 8.53 -15.46
C ARG A 90 0.40 8.92 -15.64
N GLY A 91 0.16 10.02 -16.35
CA GLY A 91 -1.18 10.36 -16.79
C GLY A 91 -1.28 11.78 -17.31
N SER A 92 -2.46 12.36 -17.19
CA SER A 92 -2.76 13.71 -17.64
C SER A 92 -3.57 14.47 -16.59
N ILE A 93 -3.35 15.78 -16.54
CA ILE A 93 -4.09 16.73 -15.73
C ILE A 93 -5.01 17.50 -16.65
N THR A 94 -6.29 17.51 -16.33
CA THR A 94 -7.36 18.20 -17.06
C THR A 94 -8.14 19.11 -16.12
N GLU A 95 -9.04 19.93 -16.68
CA GLU A 95 -9.90 20.85 -15.91
C GLU A 95 -9.10 21.76 -14.96
N LEU A 96 -7.86 22.09 -15.36
CA LEU A 96 -6.98 22.93 -14.57
C LEU A 96 -7.51 24.36 -14.56
N ALA A 97 -7.96 24.80 -13.39
CA ALA A 97 -8.52 26.12 -13.19
C ALA A 97 -7.87 26.81 -11.98
N GLU A 98 -7.48 28.06 -12.15
CA GLU A 98 -6.94 28.90 -11.09
C GLU A 98 -8.05 29.76 -10.46
N SER A 99 -8.11 29.78 -9.12
CA SER A 99 -8.97 30.67 -8.35
C SER A 99 -8.15 31.38 -7.27
N ARG A 100 -8.63 32.55 -6.85
CA ARG A 100 -7.99 33.33 -5.80
C ARG A 100 -9.02 33.58 -4.72
N ASP A 101 -9.01 32.72 -3.69
CA ASP A 101 -9.99 32.70 -2.61
C ASP A 101 -9.36 33.32 -1.35
N ASN A 102 -9.95 34.41 -0.83
CA ASN A 102 -9.42 35.15 0.34
C ASN A 102 -7.93 35.56 0.22
N GLY A 103 -7.46 35.85 -1.00
CA GLY A 103 -6.06 36.20 -1.28
C GLY A 103 -5.11 35.01 -1.42
N GLN A 104 -5.58 33.78 -1.16
CA GLN A 104 -4.83 32.56 -1.42
C GLN A 104 -5.04 32.10 -2.86
N LEU A 105 -3.95 31.88 -3.59
CA LEU A 105 -3.99 31.34 -4.94
C LEU A 105 -4.15 29.82 -4.88
N CYS A 106 -5.19 29.30 -5.51
CA CYS A 106 -5.46 27.87 -5.58
C CYS A 106 -5.68 27.43 -7.03
N ARG A 107 -5.36 26.18 -7.32
CA ARG A 107 -5.59 25.54 -8.60
C ARG A 107 -6.31 24.23 -8.37
N ARG A 108 -7.50 24.10 -8.98
CA ARG A 108 -8.29 22.88 -8.99
C ARG A 108 -8.04 22.14 -10.29
N PHE A 109 -8.08 20.82 -10.23
CA PHE A 109 -7.80 19.98 -11.39
C PHE A 109 -8.38 18.58 -11.21
N THR A 110 -8.45 17.86 -12.32
CA THR A 110 -8.68 16.42 -12.39
C THR A 110 -7.41 15.76 -12.93
N ALA A 111 -6.98 14.63 -12.38
CA ALA A 111 -5.79 13.91 -12.82
C ALA A 111 -6.10 12.43 -13.05
N SER A 112 -5.64 11.89 -14.19
CA SER A 112 -5.52 10.45 -14.36
C SER A 112 -4.21 9.95 -13.75
N ARG A 113 -4.26 8.77 -13.14
CA ARG A 113 -3.09 7.98 -12.74
C ARG A 113 -3.21 6.62 -13.37
N GLU A 114 -2.25 6.32 -14.22
CA GLU A 114 -2.07 5.04 -14.90
C GLU A 114 -0.82 4.38 -14.33
N SER A 115 -1.01 3.20 -13.75
CA SER A 115 0.03 2.42 -13.07
C SER A 115 -0.24 0.93 -13.23
N PHE A 116 0.64 0.08 -12.70
CA PHE A 116 0.50 -1.38 -12.82
C PHE A 116 -0.77 -1.92 -12.14
N ASP A 117 -1.20 -1.29 -11.05
CA ASP A 117 -2.42 -1.60 -10.31
C ASP A 117 -3.70 -1.12 -11.02
N GLY A 118 -3.59 -0.35 -12.11
CA GLY A 118 -4.71 0.05 -12.97
C GLY A 118 -4.74 1.55 -13.29
N VAL A 119 -5.91 2.02 -13.71
CA VAL A 119 -6.16 3.43 -14.03
C VAL A 119 -7.20 3.99 -13.07
N ALA A 120 -6.91 5.15 -12.48
CA ALA A 120 -7.82 5.86 -11.59
C ALA A 120 -7.85 7.36 -11.92
N LEU A 121 -9.00 7.99 -11.64
CA LEU A 121 -9.14 9.45 -11.71
C LEU A 121 -9.18 10.04 -10.31
N PHE A 122 -8.58 11.21 -10.18
CA PHE A 122 -8.52 11.97 -8.95
C PHE A 122 -8.98 13.40 -9.19
N LYS A 123 -9.68 13.96 -8.22
CA LYS A 123 -9.93 15.40 -8.13
C LYS A 123 -9.04 15.99 -7.06
N GLY A 124 -8.38 17.09 -7.37
CA GLY A 124 -7.45 17.72 -6.46
C GLY A 124 -7.51 19.24 -6.46
N GLU A 125 -6.95 19.81 -5.40
CA GLU A 125 -6.75 21.24 -5.23
C GLU A 125 -5.35 21.48 -4.63
N VAL A 126 -4.53 22.27 -5.32
CA VAL A 126 -3.28 22.80 -4.77
C VAL A 126 -3.45 24.27 -4.46
N CYS A 127 -2.84 24.75 -3.38
CA CYS A 127 -2.82 26.18 -3.08
C CYS A 127 -1.40 26.65 -2.78
N LEU A 128 -1.10 27.85 -3.25
CA LEU A 128 0.12 28.58 -2.94
C LEU A 128 0.08 28.95 -1.46
N ALA A 129 1.03 28.41 -0.71
CA ALA A 129 1.20 28.71 0.69
C ALA A 129 2.27 29.79 0.91
N GLY A 130 2.49 30.15 2.17
CA GLY A 130 3.57 31.07 2.56
C GLY A 130 4.95 30.59 2.05
N ALA A 131 5.81 31.56 1.72
CA ALA A 131 7.13 31.35 1.09
C ALA A 131 7.11 30.84 -0.37
N GLY A 132 5.98 30.92 -1.07
CA GLY A 132 5.89 30.57 -2.50
C GLY A 132 5.81 29.07 -2.79
N ALA A 133 5.71 28.24 -1.75
CA ALA A 133 5.56 26.80 -1.90
C ALA A 133 4.10 26.41 -2.15
N TRP A 134 3.85 25.54 -3.12
CA TRP A 134 2.52 24.97 -3.35
C TRP A 134 2.27 23.77 -2.44
N ARG A 135 1.07 23.68 -1.89
CA ARG A 135 0.62 22.57 -1.02
C ARG A 135 -0.64 21.93 -1.57
N MET A 136 -0.71 20.61 -1.51
CA MET A 136 -1.94 19.87 -1.79
C MET A 136 -2.93 20.07 -0.65
N GLN A 137 -4.12 20.59 -0.93
CA GLN A 137 -5.19 20.77 0.04
C GLN A 137 -6.19 19.61 0.00
N ASP A 138 -6.56 19.16 -1.20
CA ASP A 138 -7.46 18.05 -1.42
C ASP A 138 -6.88 17.15 -2.53
N PHE A 139 -7.02 15.84 -2.38
CA PHE A 139 -6.70 14.86 -3.41
C PHE A 139 -7.48 13.58 -3.13
N LYS A 140 -8.55 13.37 -3.89
CA LYS A 140 -9.47 12.24 -3.69
C LYS A 140 -9.78 11.53 -4.98
N ALA A 141 -9.98 10.22 -4.89
CA ALA A 141 -10.47 9.43 -6.02
C ALA A 141 -11.90 9.87 -6.40
N LEU A 142 -12.20 9.78 -7.69
CA LEU A 142 -13.55 9.96 -8.24
C LEU A 142 -14.34 8.64 -8.27
#